data_AF-A0AAZ3Q5V1-F1
#
_entry.id   AF-A0AAZ3Q5V1-F1
#
_cell.length_a   1.000
_cell.length_b   1.000
_cell.length_c   1.000
_cell.angle_alpha   90.00
_cell.angle_beta   90.00
_cell.angle_gamma   90.00
#
_symmetry.space_group_name_H-M   'P 1'
#
loop_
_entity.id
_entity.type
_entity.pdbx_description
1 polymer ?
#
loop_
_entity_poly.entity_id
_entity_poly.type
_entity_poly.pdbx_seq_one_letter_code
_entity_poly.pdbx_strand_id
1 'polypeptide(L)'
;MAPTLITRTGLKEGLVLVPESCVHINFGDGAIRPKTPCEDARDAVPHGQVGAYISTCDAAGRYTPEQCWSSTGYCWCVNSSGQKIQGTETPPGTARINCSTKSK
;
A
#
# COMPACT_ATOMS: atom_id res chain seq x y z
N MET A 1 -6.21 -32.67 -50.53
CA MET A 1 -4.84 -32.22 -50.15
C MET A 1 -4.99 -30.84 -49.58
N ALA A 2 -5.19 -30.76 -48.26
CA ALA A 2 -5.41 -29.49 -47.57
C ALA A 2 -4.07 -28.87 -47.17
N PRO A 3 -3.92 -27.54 -47.22
CA PRO A 3 -2.69 -26.88 -46.80
C PRO A 3 -2.49 -27.03 -45.28
N THR A 4 -1.24 -27.27 -44.89
CA THR A 4 -0.80 -27.23 -43.49
C THR A 4 -0.89 -25.78 -42.97
N LEU A 5 -1.83 -25.51 -42.06
CA LEU A 5 -1.86 -24.28 -41.28
C LEU A 5 -0.92 -24.43 -40.08
N ILE A 6 0.20 -23.71 -40.14
CA ILE A 6 1.00 -23.36 -38.96
C ILE A 6 0.38 -22.10 -38.35
N THR A 7 -0.33 -22.24 -37.23
CA THR A 7 -0.75 -21.10 -36.42
C THR A 7 -0.07 -21.18 -35.06
N ARG A 8 0.84 -20.24 -34.83
CA ARG A 8 1.50 -19.98 -33.54
C ARG A 8 0.46 -19.65 -32.46
N THR A 9 0.94 -19.71 -31.21
CA THR A 9 0.49 -18.99 -30.00
C THR A 9 -0.78 -19.46 -29.29
N GLY A 10 -0.59 -19.87 -28.03
CA GLY A 10 -1.34 -19.41 -26.86
C GLY A 10 -2.84 -19.67 -26.79
N LEU A 11 -3.24 -20.42 -25.76
CA LEU A 11 -4.39 -20.25 -24.86
C LEU A 11 -4.86 -21.64 -24.41
N LYS A 12 -4.57 -21.98 -23.15
CA LYS A 12 -5.43 -22.94 -22.44
C LYS A 12 -6.55 -22.12 -21.82
N GLU A 13 -7.69 -22.17 -22.48
CA GLU A 13 -8.95 -21.56 -22.10
C GLU A 13 -9.30 -21.94 -20.66
N GLY A 14 -9.22 -20.97 -19.76
CA GLY A 14 -9.74 -21.05 -18.40
C GLY A 14 -10.33 -19.70 -18.08
N LEU A 15 -11.62 -19.53 -18.35
CA LEU A 15 -12.36 -18.32 -18.02
C LEU A 15 -12.41 -18.18 -16.49
N VAL A 16 -11.44 -17.46 -15.93
CA VAL A 16 -11.58 -16.94 -14.57
C VAL A 16 -12.34 -15.63 -14.70
N LEU A 17 -13.62 -15.67 -14.34
CA LEU A 17 -14.41 -14.46 -14.13
C LEU A 17 -13.82 -13.71 -12.92
N VAL A 18 -12.91 -12.78 -13.16
CA VAL A 18 -12.41 -11.84 -12.16
C VAL A 18 -13.23 -10.55 -12.26
N PRO A 19 -13.86 -10.06 -11.16
CA PRO A 19 -14.49 -8.75 -11.16
C PRO A 19 -13.44 -7.64 -11.32
N GLU A 20 -13.87 -6.49 -11.85
CA GLU A 20 -13.08 -5.40 -12.44
C GLU A 20 -12.10 -4.69 -11.49
N SER A 21 -10.99 -5.34 -11.12
CA SER A 21 -9.79 -4.70 -10.55
C SER A 21 -8.56 -5.60 -10.72
N CYS A 22 -8.00 -5.63 -11.94
CA CYS A 22 -6.79 -6.40 -12.26
C CYS A 22 -5.58 -5.90 -11.46
N VAL A 23 -5.09 -6.71 -10.50
CA VAL A 23 -3.77 -6.55 -9.88
C VAL A 23 -2.68 -6.96 -10.89
N HIS A 24 -1.64 -6.13 -11.02
CA HIS A 24 -0.47 -6.43 -11.85
C HIS A 24 0.29 -7.64 -11.30
N ILE A 25 0.35 -8.73 -12.07
CA ILE A 25 1.10 -9.94 -11.73
C ILE A 25 2.50 -9.92 -12.39
N ASN A 26 3.55 -9.77 -11.58
CA ASN A 26 4.91 -10.23 -11.93
C ASN A 26 5.26 -11.40 -11.02
N PHE A 27 5.41 -12.57 -11.63
CA PHE A 27 5.53 -13.86 -10.94
C PHE A 27 6.97 -14.08 -10.46
N GLY A 28 7.24 -13.79 -9.19
CA GLY A 28 8.53 -14.02 -8.55
C GLY A 28 8.49 -13.76 -7.03
N ASP A 29 8.30 -14.85 -6.28
CA ASP A 29 8.41 -15.00 -4.82
C ASP A 29 7.45 -14.20 -3.90
N GLY A 30 6.57 -14.91 -3.17
CA GLY A 30 5.82 -14.36 -2.03
C GLY A 30 4.33 -14.65 -2.03
N ALA A 31 3.83 -15.24 -0.94
CA ALA A 31 2.45 -15.65 -0.72
C ALA A 31 1.41 -14.61 -1.17
N ILE A 32 0.33 -15.07 -1.83
CA ILE A 32 -0.86 -14.27 -2.15
C ILE A 32 -1.59 -13.91 -0.85
N ARG A 33 -1.05 -12.96 -0.09
CA ARG A 33 -1.77 -12.32 1.01
C ARG A 33 -2.34 -11.02 0.46
N PRO A 34 -3.66 -10.78 0.60
CA PRO A 34 -4.22 -9.49 0.24
C PRO A 34 -3.48 -8.39 1.01
N LYS A 35 -2.98 -7.38 0.30
CA LYS A 35 -2.38 -6.20 0.92
C LYS A 35 -3.42 -5.52 1.80
N THR A 36 -2.96 -4.99 2.93
CA THR A 36 -3.81 -4.17 3.79
C THR A 36 -3.90 -2.74 3.26
N PRO A 37 -4.87 -1.93 3.73
CA PRO A 37 -4.97 -0.52 3.35
C PRO A 37 -3.69 0.29 3.59
N CYS A 38 -2.90 -0.06 4.61
CA CYS A 38 -1.62 0.61 4.88
C CYS A 38 -0.53 0.20 3.89
N GLU A 39 -0.46 -1.10 3.57
CA GLU A 39 0.50 -1.62 2.62
C GLU A 39 0.23 -1.10 1.20
N ASP A 40 -1.03 -1.01 0.80
CA ASP A 40 -1.44 -0.40 -0.46
C ASP A 40 -1.10 1.09 -0.51
N ALA A 41 -1.37 1.85 0.56
CA ALA A 41 -1.02 3.27 0.62
C ALA A 41 0.49 3.50 0.53
N ARG A 42 1.30 2.61 1.11
CA ARG A 42 2.77 2.64 1.03
C ARG A 42 3.25 2.37 -0.40
N ASP A 43 2.63 1.42 -1.09
CA ASP A 43 2.98 0.99 -2.44
C ASP A 43 2.49 1.98 -3.52
N ALA A 44 1.42 2.71 -3.24
CA ALA A 44 0.88 3.76 -4.09
C ALA A 44 1.80 5.00 -4.17
N VAL A 45 2.82 5.10 -3.31
CA VAL A 45 3.80 6.20 -3.37
C VAL A 45 4.68 6.02 -4.61
N PRO A 46 4.72 7.02 -5.52
CA PRO A 46 5.52 6.92 -6.74
C PRO A 46 7.01 6.70 -6.43
N HIS A 47 7.59 5.67 -7.03
CA HIS A 47 9.02 5.42 -6.93
C HIS A 47 9.82 6.60 -7.50
N GLY A 48 10.83 7.07 -6.75
CA GLY A 48 11.67 8.21 -7.15
C GLY A 48 11.16 9.57 -6.70
N GLN A 49 10.00 9.67 -6.05
CA GLN A 49 9.56 10.92 -5.43
C GLN A 49 10.29 11.14 -4.10
N VAL A 50 11.38 11.90 -4.15
CA VAL A 50 12.09 12.33 -2.95
C VAL A 50 11.17 13.20 -2.11
N GLY A 51 11.02 12.83 -0.85
CA GLY A 51 10.25 13.59 0.11
C GLY A 51 8.74 13.32 0.10
N ALA A 52 8.27 12.28 -0.60
CA ALA A 52 6.89 11.82 -0.45
C ALA A 52 6.60 11.33 0.98
N TYR A 53 5.36 11.48 1.41
CA TYR A 53 4.90 10.84 2.64
C TYR A 53 4.67 9.35 2.37
N ILE A 54 5.30 8.51 3.21
CA ILE A 54 5.18 7.06 3.14
C ILE A 54 4.49 6.60 4.42
N SER A 55 3.38 5.89 4.30
CA SER A 55 2.67 5.35 5.46
C SER A 55 3.47 4.25 6.15
N THR A 56 3.69 4.42 7.46
CA THR A 56 4.24 3.38 8.33
C THR A 56 3.17 2.36 8.69
N CYS A 57 3.50 1.08 8.55
CA CYS A 57 2.64 -0.05 8.87
C CYS A 57 3.30 -0.95 9.90
N ASP A 58 2.51 -1.58 10.77
CA ASP A 58 2.99 -2.58 11.72
C ASP A 58 3.18 -3.96 11.05
N ALA A 59 3.64 -4.95 11.83
CA ALA A 59 3.87 -6.32 11.34
C ALA A 59 2.59 -7.03 10.85
N ALA A 60 1.41 -6.55 11.24
CA ALA A 60 0.12 -7.05 10.78
C ALA A 60 -0.40 -6.26 9.56
N GLY A 61 0.36 -5.30 9.04
CA GLY A 61 -0.06 -4.40 7.97
C GLY A 61 -1.07 -3.33 8.42
N ARG A 62 -1.27 -3.11 9.72
CA ARG A 62 -2.15 -2.02 10.19
C ARG A 62 -1.36 -0.71 10.26
N TYR A 63 -2.05 0.42 10.13
CA TYR A 63 -1.43 1.73 10.36
C TYR A 63 -0.88 1.81 11.78
N THR A 64 0.35 2.28 11.92
CA THR A 64 0.86 2.63 13.24
C THR A 64 0.11 3.87 13.75
N PRO A 65 -0.19 3.95 15.06
CA PRO A 65 -0.98 5.06 15.60
C PRO A 65 -0.28 6.41 15.43
N GLU A 66 1.05 6.42 15.31
CA GLU A 66 1.86 7.58 14.95
C GLU A 66 2.37 7.43 13.51
N GLN A 67 2.12 8.43 12.69
CA GLN A 67 2.67 8.55 11.34
C GLN A 67 3.59 9.75 11.27
N CYS A 68 4.73 9.60 10.61
CA CYS A 68 5.70 10.67 10.45
C CYS A 68 6.03 10.87 8.98
N TRP A 69 6.05 12.11 8.54
CA TRP A 69 6.54 12.52 7.25
C TRP A 69 8.02 12.86 7.35
N SER A 70 8.88 11.87 7.06
CA SER A 70 10.33 12.00 7.24
C SER A 70 10.95 13.18 6.47
N SER A 71 10.35 13.60 5.35
CA SER A 71 10.86 14.72 4.55
C SER A 71 10.68 16.08 5.21
N THR A 72 9.57 16.28 5.91
CA THR A 72 9.21 17.55 6.55
C THR A 72 9.48 17.53 8.05
N GLY A 73 9.62 16.33 8.62
CA GLY A 73 9.81 16.09 10.04
C GLY A 73 8.53 16.25 10.87
N TYR A 74 7.37 16.35 10.23
CA TYR A 74 6.08 16.40 10.90
C TYR A 74 5.61 15.00 11.29
N CYS A 75 5.03 14.87 12.48
CA CYS A 75 4.38 13.63 12.92
C CYS A 75 2.95 13.91 13.37
N TRP A 76 2.04 12.96 13.18
CA TRP A 76 0.65 13.07 13.62
C TRP A 76 0.09 11.71 14.03
N CYS A 77 -0.99 11.72 14.79
CA CYS A 77 -1.70 10.50 15.11
C CYS A 77 -2.70 10.14 14.00
N VAL A 78 -2.87 8.85 13.74
CA VAL A 78 -3.91 8.33 12.84
C VAL A 78 -4.81 7.34 13.55
N ASN A 79 -6.00 7.14 13.01
CA ASN A 79 -6.89 6.05 13.39
C ASN A 79 -6.54 4.74 12.65
N SER A 80 -7.32 3.68 12.88
CA SER A 80 -7.13 2.37 12.25
C SER A 80 -7.26 2.37 10.72
N SER A 81 -7.94 3.36 10.14
CA SER A 81 -8.04 3.56 8.68
C SER A 81 -6.93 4.43 8.09
N GLY A 82 -6.00 4.93 8.91
CA GLY A 82 -4.89 5.78 8.47
C GLY A 82 -5.25 7.26 8.33
N GLN A 83 -6.43 7.68 8.80
CA GLN A 83 -6.85 9.08 8.77
C GLN A 83 -6.22 9.86 9.91
N LYS A 84 -5.63 11.00 9.58
CA LYS A 84 -5.03 11.95 10.53
C LYS A 84 -6.08 12.45 11.52
N ILE A 85 -5.76 12.35 12.81
CA ILE A 85 -6.56 12.90 13.89
C ILE A 85 -6.26 14.40 14.02
N GLN A 86 -7.28 15.24 13.92
CA GLN A 86 -7.13 16.68 13.99
C GLN A 86 -6.50 17.12 15.32
N GLY A 87 -5.58 18.08 15.27
CA GLY A 87 -4.90 18.61 16.46
C GLY A 87 -3.80 17.70 17.03
N THR A 88 -3.44 16.62 16.35
CA THR A 88 -2.32 15.75 16.75
C THR A 88 -1.05 15.95 15.93
N GLU A 89 -1.07 16.88 14.98
CA GLU A 89 0.11 17.24 14.21
C GLU A 89 1.14 17.96 15.05
N THR A 90 2.36 17.46 15.00
CA THR A 90 3.52 17.96 15.73
C THR A 90 4.58 18.38 14.72
N PRO A 91 5.10 19.61 14.79
CA PRO A 91 6.18 20.07 13.92
C PRO A 91 7.52 19.44 14.34
N PRO A 92 8.52 19.44 13.44
CA PRO A 92 9.86 18.94 13.77
C PRO A 92 10.43 19.67 14.99
N GLY A 93 11.07 18.90 15.88
CA GLY A 93 11.68 19.44 17.11
C GLY A 93 10.72 19.63 18.28
N THR A 94 9.45 19.26 18.15
CA THR A 94 8.49 19.22 19.27
C THR A 94 8.51 17.85 19.97
N ALA A 95 8.12 17.82 21.24
CA ALA A 95 7.92 16.57 21.97
C ALA A 95 6.87 15.70 21.25
N ARG A 96 7.15 14.39 21.14
CA ARG A 96 6.20 13.45 20.53
C ARG A 96 4.95 13.31 21.38
N ILE A 97 3.80 13.29 20.72
CA ILE A 97 2.51 13.06 21.35
C ILE A 97 2.24 11.55 21.47
N ASN A 98 1.61 11.14 22.59
CA ASN A 98 1.21 9.74 22.77
C ASN A 98 -0.05 9.43 21.96
N CYS A 99 0.10 8.72 20.84
CA CYS A 99 -1.02 8.37 19.95
C CYS A 99 -1.81 7.12 20.39
N SER A 100 -1.28 6.31 21.30
CA SER A 100 -1.94 5.08 21.79
C SER A 100 -3.28 5.32 22.48
N THR A 101 -3.49 6.52 23.04
CA THR A 101 -4.74 6.89 23.73
C THR A 101 -5.74 7.63 22.83
N LYS A 102 -5.39 7.84 21.55
CA LYS A 102 -6.14 8.68 20.61
C LYS A 102 -6.79 7.90 19.46
N SER A 103 -6.34 6.67 19.20
CA SER A 103 -6.92 5.79 18.16
C SER A 103 -8.23 5.18 18.66
N LYS A 104 -9.35 5.86 18.43
CA LYS A 104 -10.70 5.42 18.80
C LYS A 104 -11.41 4.75 17.62
#